data_AF-A0A3L8RSN6-F1
#
_entry.id   AF-A0A3L8RSN6-F1
#
_cell.length_a   1.000
_cell.length_b   1.000
_cell.length_c   1.000
_cell.angle_alpha   90.00
_cell.angle_beta   90.00
_cell.angle_gamma   90.00
#
_symmetry.space_group_name_H-M   'P 1'
#
loop_
_entity.id
_entity.type
_entity.pdbx_description
1 polymer ?
#
loop_
_entity_poly.entity_id
_entity_poly.type
_entity_poly.pdbx_seq_one_letter_code
_entity_poly.pdbx_strand_id
1 'polypeptide(L)'
;VRARRRPPGSKAELLRLWAAGEARPFYGALCPRCQAPTDYGRWRALPAGPRLRVAYEAAWRDPWEPFFIAPAHGVPRFDEGFLQYGFNRISQACELHVAGFRFAVLDGAFVTHRGLKEPGRFHRSREAELSQNRRRFQGAAGSVGHLWDYSSREAPEENGRLPVRYA
;
A
#
# COMPACT_ATOMS: atom_id res chain seq x y z
N VAL A 1 -1.14 -7.88 -13.85
CA VAL A 1 -0.70 -8.52 -15.10
C VAL A 1 -1.94 -8.88 -15.92
N ARG A 2 -1.95 -8.73 -17.25
CA ARG A 2 -3.13 -9.09 -18.07
C ARG A 2 -3.54 -10.55 -17.84
N ALA A 3 -4.85 -10.82 -17.85
CA ALA A 3 -5.40 -12.12 -17.42
C ALA A 3 -4.87 -13.32 -18.22
N ARG A 4 -4.54 -13.12 -19.50
CA ARG A 4 -4.03 -14.16 -20.42
C ARG A 4 -2.54 -14.46 -20.25
N ARG A 5 -1.80 -13.66 -19.46
CA ARG A 5 -0.38 -13.85 -19.22
C ARG A 5 -0.15 -14.72 -17.99
N ARG A 6 0.93 -15.50 -18.00
CA ARG A 6 1.41 -16.18 -16.80
C ARG A 6 1.98 -15.14 -15.83
N PRO A 7 1.82 -15.34 -14.50
CA PRO A 7 2.52 -14.52 -13.51
C PRO A 7 4.03 -14.58 -13.74
N PRO A 8 4.74 -13.44 -13.73
CA PRO A 8 6.19 -13.42 -13.90
C PRO A 8 6.89 -14.07 -12.71
N GLY A 9 7.91 -14.89 -12.98
CA GLY A 9 8.72 -15.55 -11.95
C GLY A 9 9.88 -14.71 -11.43
N SER A 10 10.20 -13.58 -12.08
CA SER A 10 11.29 -12.69 -11.70
C SER A 10 10.96 -11.22 -11.93
N LYS A 11 11.65 -10.32 -11.22
CA LYS A 11 11.53 -8.87 -11.43
C LYS A 11 11.86 -8.49 -12.88
N ALA A 12 12.90 -9.08 -13.46
CA ALA A 12 13.28 -8.84 -14.86
C ALA A 12 12.17 -9.21 -15.85
N GLU A 13 11.45 -10.31 -15.61
CA GLU A 13 10.29 -10.69 -16.42
C GLU A 13 9.11 -9.73 -16.21
N LEU A 14 8.82 -9.36 -14.95
CA LEU A 14 7.79 -8.37 -14.64
C LEU A 14 8.05 -7.03 -15.34
N LEU A 15 9.29 -6.55 -15.35
CA LEU A 15 9.66 -5.28 -15.99
C LEU A 15 9.53 -5.33 -17.51
N ARG A 16 9.81 -6.49 -18.14
CA ARG A 16 9.54 -6.70 -19.57
C ARG A 16 8.04 -6.63 -19.87
N LEU A 17 7.21 -7.29 -19.06
CA LEU A 17 5.75 -7.22 -19.19
C LEU A 17 5.24 -5.80 -18.95
N TRP A 18 5.81 -5.07 -18.00
CA TRP A 18 5.44 -3.68 -17.73
C TRP A 18 5.77 -2.77 -18.92
N ALA A 19 6.98 -2.86 -19.46
CA ALA A 19 7.39 -2.09 -20.63
C ALA A 19 6.48 -2.36 -21.86
N ALA A 20 5.98 -3.59 -22.00
CA ALA A 20 5.03 -3.97 -23.05
C ALA A 20 3.56 -3.59 -22.77
N GLY A 21 3.25 -2.93 -21.64
CA GLY A 21 1.86 -2.60 -21.28
C GLY A 21 1.02 -3.82 -20.85
N GLU A 22 1.67 -4.92 -20.50
CA GLU A 22 1.07 -6.19 -20.06
C GLU A 22 0.99 -6.31 -18.53
N ALA A 23 1.76 -5.47 -17.83
CA ALA A 23 1.71 -5.29 -16.38
C ALA A 23 1.70 -3.79 -16.04
N ARG A 24 1.12 -3.46 -14.87
CA ARG A 24 1.12 -2.11 -14.30
C ARG A 24 0.85 -2.21 -12.79
N PRO A 25 1.10 -1.14 -12.01
CA PRO A 25 0.76 -1.10 -10.59
C PRO A 25 -0.70 -1.41 -10.33
N PHE A 26 -0.97 -2.12 -9.24
CA PHE A 26 -2.33 -2.42 -8.82
C PHE A 26 -3.09 -1.11 -8.52
N TYR A 27 -4.31 -0.96 -9.02
CA TYR A 27 -5.08 0.30 -8.93
C TYR A 27 -4.39 1.57 -9.48
N GLY A 28 -3.25 1.46 -10.18
CA GLY A 28 -2.55 2.63 -10.73
C GLY A 28 -3.40 3.48 -11.69
N ALA A 29 -4.35 2.88 -12.40
CA ALA A 29 -5.30 3.58 -13.28
C ALA A 29 -6.59 4.04 -12.58
N LEU A 30 -6.80 3.67 -11.31
CA LEU A 30 -8.04 3.91 -10.56
C LEU A 30 -7.83 4.90 -9.41
N CYS A 31 -6.70 4.80 -8.73
CA CYS A 31 -6.29 5.71 -7.69
C CYS A 31 -4.75 5.83 -7.69
N PRO A 32 -4.17 6.67 -8.57
CA PRO A 32 -2.73 6.92 -8.59
C PRO A 32 -2.20 7.39 -7.22
N ARG A 33 -2.96 8.26 -6.52
CA ARG A 33 -2.63 8.76 -5.18
C ARG A 33 -2.52 7.64 -4.15
N CYS A 34 -3.38 6.63 -4.22
CA CYS A 34 -3.36 5.50 -3.29
C CYS A 34 -2.11 4.62 -3.41
N GLN A 35 -1.32 4.80 -4.47
CA GLN A 35 -0.15 3.99 -4.78
C GLN A 35 1.14 4.81 -4.82
N ALA A 36 1.03 6.15 -4.78
CA ALA A 36 2.14 7.06 -4.96
C ALA A 36 3.28 6.86 -3.92
N PRO A 37 3.02 6.65 -2.62
CA PRO A 37 4.09 6.50 -1.63
C PRO A 37 4.99 5.27 -1.84
N THR A 38 4.53 4.24 -2.55
CA THR A 38 5.37 3.09 -2.90
C THR A 38 6.52 3.47 -3.84
N ASP A 39 6.39 4.56 -4.58
CA ASP A 39 7.37 5.04 -5.58
C ASP A 39 7.81 3.91 -6.53
N TYR A 40 6.85 3.46 -7.33
CA TYR A 40 7.08 2.44 -8.36
C TYR A 40 8.16 2.82 -9.39
N GLY A 41 8.39 4.12 -9.60
CA GLY A 41 9.45 4.62 -10.49
C GLY A 41 10.81 4.30 -9.92
N ARG A 42 11.06 4.68 -8.65
CA ARG A 42 12.28 4.32 -7.92
C ARG A 42 12.44 2.81 -7.81
N TRP A 43 11.38 2.08 -7.42
CA TRP A 43 11.45 0.63 -7.29
C TRP A 43 11.85 -0.07 -8.60
N ARG A 44 11.29 0.36 -9.74
CA ARG A 44 11.61 -0.20 -11.05
C ARG A 44 13.07 0.02 -11.44
N ALA A 45 13.66 1.15 -11.05
CA ALA A 45 15.05 1.46 -11.36
C ALA A 45 16.07 0.66 -10.52
N LEU A 46 15.63 0.04 -9.42
CA LEU A 46 16.53 -0.76 -8.57
C LEU A 46 16.95 -2.06 -9.27
N PRO A 47 18.23 -2.44 -9.19
CA PRO A 47 18.71 -3.72 -9.71
C PRO A 47 18.04 -4.88 -8.98
N ALA A 48 17.85 -5.99 -9.68
CA ALA A 48 17.47 -7.25 -9.06
C ALA A 48 18.73 -7.89 -8.44
N GLY A 49 18.72 -8.13 -7.13
CA GLY A 49 19.78 -8.86 -6.43
C GLY A 49 19.42 -10.33 -6.21
N PRO A 50 20.41 -11.19 -5.88
CA PRO A 50 20.18 -12.60 -5.55
C PRO A 50 19.48 -12.79 -4.20
N ARG A 51 19.40 -11.74 -3.37
CA ARG A 51 18.72 -11.73 -2.07
C ARG A 51 17.89 -10.45 -1.96
N LEU A 52 16.74 -10.54 -1.30
CA LEU A 52 15.91 -9.38 -0.98
C LEU A 52 16.61 -8.52 0.07
N ARG A 53 16.62 -7.20 -0.16
CA ARG A 53 17.14 -6.22 0.78
C ARG A 53 16.18 -5.05 0.89
N VAL A 54 16.20 -4.40 2.06
CA VAL A 54 15.56 -3.08 2.22
C VAL A 54 16.26 -2.11 1.28
N ALA A 55 15.50 -1.53 0.36
CA ALA A 55 16.01 -0.58 -0.61
C ALA A 55 15.85 0.86 -0.14
N TYR A 56 14.68 1.15 0.43
CA TYR A 56 14.33 2.44 0.99
C TYR A 56 13.12 2.31 1.90
N GLU A 57 12.89 3.33 2.71
CA GLU A 57 11.65 3.48 3.44
C GLU A 57 10.69 4.41 2.72
N ALA A 58 9.42 4.02 2.70
CA ALA A 58 8.34 4.84 2.19
C ALA A 58 7.74 5.66 3.34
N ALA A 59 7.68 6.98 3.17
CA ALA A 59 6.94 7.84 4.07
C ALA A 59 5.44 7.62 3.88
N TRP A 60 4.71 7.36 4.97
CA TRP A 60 3.26 7.22 4.92
C TRP A 60 2.60 8.53 4.49
N ARG A 61 1.57 8.44 3.63
CA ARG A 61 0.72 9.57 3.22
C ARG A 61 -0.69 9.08 2.89
N ASP A 62 -1.73 9.76 3.36
CA ASP A 62 -3.10 9.45 2.95
C ASP A 62 -3.31 9.72 1.43
N PRO A 63 -4.02 8.85 0.67
CA PRO A 63 -4.68 7.61 1.07
C PRO A 63 -3.91 6.34 0.62
N TRP A 64 -2.70 6.11 1.14
CA TRP A 64 -1.87 4.99 0.70
C TRP A 64 -2.51 3.62 0.97
N GLU A 65 -2.51 2.76 -0.06
CA GLU A 65 -3.08 1.42 -0.04
C GLU A 65 -2.04 0.37 -0.48
N PRO A 66 -0.99 0.10 0.32
CA PRO A 66 0.04 -0.86 -0.03
C PRO A 66 -0.41 -2.31 0.10
N PHE A 67 0.39 -3.22 -0.48
CA PHE A 67 0.50 -4.60 -0.02
C PHE A 67 1.77 -4.68 0.81
N PHE A 68 1.68 -5.24 2.02
CA PHE A 68 2.79 -5.30 2.96
C PHE A 68 2.81 -6.64 3.69
N ILE A 69 3.93 -6.95 4.35
CA ILE A 69 4.08 -8.09 5.25
C ILE A 69 4.61 -7.53 6.55
N ALA A 70 3.89 -7.77 7.65
CA ALA A 70 4.26 -7.27 8.96
C ALA A 70 4.45 -8.43 9.96
N PRO A 71 5.11 -8.19 11.11
CA PRO A 71 5.22 -9.17 12.18
C PRO A 71 3.87 -9.75 12.60
N ALA A 72 3.86 -11.02 13.03
CA ALA A 72 2.62 -11.70 13.47
C ALA A 72 2.00 -11.09 14.74
N HIS A 73 2.78 -10.32 15.51
CA HIS A 73 2.37 -9.75 16.79
C HIS A 73 2.67 -8.25 16.84
N GLY A 74 1.84 -7.51 17.58
CA GLY A 74 1.99 -6.07 17.78
C GLY A 74 1.53 -5.20 16.60
N VAL A 75 0.99 -5.81 15.55
CA VAL A 75 0.31 -5.13 14.43
C VAL A 75 -1.15 -4.87 14.81
N PRO A 76 -1.69 -3.66 14.62
CA PRO A 76 -3.11 -3.39 14.79
C PRO A 76 -3.97 -4.35 13.95
N ARG A 77 -5.13 -4.76 14.47
CA ARG A 77 -6.06 -5.59 13.69
C ARG A 77 -6.76 -4.73 12.64
N PHE A 78 -7.13 -5.36 11.54
CA PHE A 78 -8.02 -4.73 10.57
C PHE A 78 -9.36 -4.36 11.22
N ASP A 79 -9.88 -3.17 10.92
CA ASP A 79 -11.24 -2.78 11.30
C ASP A 79 -12.25 -3.49 10.39
N GLU A 80 -12.91 -4.51 10.95
CA GLU A 80 -13.92 -5.33 10.28
C GLU A 80 -15.19 -4.54 9.88
N GLY A 81 -15.31 -3.27 10.32
CA GLY A 81 -16.32 -2.35 9.84
C GLY A 81 -16.13 -1.94 8.37
N PHE A 82 -14.92 -2.01 7.81
CA PHE A 82 -14.72 -1.71 6.39
C PHE A 82 -15.16 -2.90 5.51
N LEU A 83 -16.45 -2.92 5.19
CA LEU A 83 -17.07 -3.97 4.40
C LEU A 83 -16.93 -3.69 2.89
N GLN A 84 -16.79 -4.76 2.12
CA GLN A 84 -16.73 -4.72 0.65
C GLN A 84 -15.62 -3.81 0.12
N TYR A 85 -15.96 -2.82 -0.71
CA TYR A 85 -14.98 -2.08 -1.47
C TYR A 85 -14.40 -0.86 -0.72
N GLY A 86 -13.08 -0.88 -0.55
CA GLY A 86 -12.27 0.28 -0.22
C GLY A 86 -12.04 0.51 1.27
N PHE A 87 -11.05 1.36 1.55
CA PHE A 87 -10.59 1.78 2.88
C PHE A 87 -10.07 0.71 3.84
N ASN A 88 -10.33 -0.58 3.64
CA ASN A 88 -9.81 -1.63 4.54
C ASN A 88 -8.27 -1.60 4.69
N ARG A 89 -7.53 -1.48 3.58
CA ARG A 89 -6.06 -1.38 3.62
C ARG A 89 -5.53 0.03 3.83
N ILE A 90 -6.31 1.05 3.46
CA ILE A 90 -5.94 2.45 3.68
C ILE A 90 -5.97 2.74 5.19
N SER A 91 -7.04 2.31 5.87
CA SER A 91 -7.14 2.40 7.32
C SER A 91 -6.05 1.58 8.00
N GLN A 92 -5.80 0.35 7.56
CA GLN A 92 -4.71 -0.46 8.14
C GLN A 92 -3.33 0.20 8.01
N ALA A 93 -3.00 0.80 6.86
CA ALA A 93 -1.74 1.51 6.68
C ALA A 93 -1.65 2.75 7.58
N CYS A 94 -2.78 3.45 7.78
CA CYS A 94 -2.88 4.56 8.72
C CYS A 94 -2.65 4.09 10.18
N GLU A 95 -3.33 3.02 10.61
CA GLU A 95 -3.19 2.45 11.96
C GLU A 95 -1.75 1.99 12.24
N LEU A 96 -1.10 1.34 11.26
CA LEU A 96 0.31 0.97 11.37
C LEU A 96 1.21 2.19 11.57
N HIS A 97 1.00 3.26 10.79
CA HIS A 97 1.75 4.50 10.92
C HIS A 97 1.58 5.13 12.32
N VAL A 98 0.33 5.24 12.80
CA VAL A 98 0.03 5.74 14.16
C VAL A 98 0.66 4.89 15.24
N ALA A 99 0.68 3.57 15.06
CA ALA A 99 1.33 2.62 15.96
C ALA A 99 2.88 2.64 15.89
N GLY A 100 3.48 3.57 15.14
CA GLY A 100 4.92 3.76 15.05
C GLY A 100 5.65 2.80 14.10
N PHE A 101 4.91 2.09 13.23
CA PHE A 101 5.55 1.27 12.21
C PHE A 101 6.14 2.13 11.09
N ARG A 102 7.31 1.72 10.60
CA ARG A 102 7.93 2.24 9.38
C ARG A 102 7.68 1.27 8.24
N PHE A 103 7.73 1.77 7.01
CA PHE A 103 7.42 0.96 5.84
C PHE A 103 8.66 0.75 4.98
N ALA A 104 9.17 -0.47 4.93
CA ALA A 104 10.37 -0.81 4.16
C ALA A 104 10.00 -1.38 2.79
N VAL A 105 10.49 -0.75 1.72
CA VAL A 105 10.34 -1.29 0.37
C VAL A 105 11.55 -2.16 0.03
N LEU A 106 11.28 -3.41 -0.38
CA LEU A 106 12.32 -4.36 -0.77
C LEU A 106 12.67 -4.24 -2.27
N ASP A 107 13.95 -4.36 -2.60
CA ASP A 107 14.48 -4.17 -3.96
C ASP A 107 13.93 -5.16 -5.01
N GLY A 108 13.73 -6.42 -4.63
CA GLY A 108 13.32 -7.49 -5.52
C GLY A 108 11.91 -8.06 -5.29
N ALA A 109 11.23 -7.66 -4.20
CA ALA A 109 9.97 -8.28 -3.81
C ALA A 109 8.79 -7.71 -4.61
N PHE A 110 7.93 -8.58 -5.09
CA PHE A 110 6.68 -8.19 -5.73
C PHE A 110 5.64 -9.29 -5.59
N VAL A 111 4.37 -8.91 -5.64
CA VAL A 111 3.23 -9.82 -5.81
C VAL A 111 2.48 -9.43 -7.07
N THR A 112 1.86 -10.40 -7.73
CA THR A 112 1.08 -10.11 -8.95
C THR A 112 -0.33 -10.66 -8.86
N HIS A 113 -1.25 -9.92 -9.47
CA HIS A 113 -2.64 -10.31 -9.69
C HIS A 113 -2.92 -10.45 -11.19
N ARG A 114 -3.69 -11.47 -11.58
CA ARG A 114 -4.15 -11.69 -12.97
C ARG A 114 -5.38 -10.85 -13.27
N GLY A 115 -5.35 -10.11 -14.37
CA GLY A 115 -6.38 -9.14 -14.72
C GLY A 115 -6.03 -7.74 -14.22
N LEU A 116 -6.10 -6.77 -15.14
CA LEU A 116 -5.93 -5.35 -14.81
C LEU A 116 -7.23 -4.82 -14.22
N LYS A 117 -7.10 -4.01 -13.17
CA LYS A 117 -8.25 -3.33 -12.56
C LYS A 117 -8.53 -2.06 -13.36
N GLU A 118 -9.61 -2.07 -14.13
CA GLU A 118 -9.99 -0.99 -15.06
C GLU A 118 -11.23 -0.24 -14.55
N PRO A 119 -11.35 1.08 -14.83
CA PRO A 119 -12.59 1.81 -14.61
C PRO A 119 -13.78 1.12 -15.30
N GLY A 120 -14.96 1.18 -14.68
CA GLY A 120 -16.20 0.63 -15.25
C GLY A 120 -16.33 -0.89 -15.22
N ARG A 121 -15.32 -1.66 -14.76
CA ARG A 121 -15.39 -3.14 -14.63
C ARG A 121 -15.71 -3.61 -13.21
N PHE A 122 -16.43 -2.80 -12.43
CA PHE A 122 -16.78 -3.08 -11.05
C PHE A 122 -18.29 -3.32 -10.88
N HIS A 123 -18.69 -3.95 -9.77
CA HIS A 123 -20.09 -4.12 -9.43
C HIS A 123 -20.77 -2.77 -9.12
N ARG A 124 -22.09 -2.71 -9.30
CA ARG A 124 -22.90 -1.49 -9.24
C ARG A 124 -22.86 -0.78 -7.88
N SER A 125 -22.70 -1.53 -6.78
CA SER A 125 -22.69 -0.99 -5.41
C SER A 125 -21.37 -0.35 -4.99
N ARG A 126 -20.31 -0.46 -5.81
CA ARG A 126 -18.94 -0.02 -5.45
C ARG A 126 -18.87 1.42 -4.97
N GLU A 127 -19.57 2.33 -5.64
CA GLU A 127 -19.48 3.75 -5.32
C GLU A 127 -20.18 4.07 -3.99
N ALA A 128 -21.31 3.42 -3.72
CA ALA A 128 -22.01 3.54 -2.45
C ALA A 128 -21.17 2.98 -1.29
N GLU A 129 -20.56 1.80 -1.48
CA GLU A 129 -19.64 1.18 -0.52
C GLU A 129 -18.42 2.08 -0.25
N LEU A 130 -17.77 2.58 -1.32
CA LEU A 130 -16.66 3.53 -1.21
C LEU A 130 -17.04 4.79 -0.44
N SER A 131 -18.23 5.34 -0.70
CA SER A 131 -18.74 6.54 -0.05
C SER A 131 -19.01 6.31 1.44
N GLN A 132 -19.63 5.17 1.78
CA GLN A 132 -19.86 4.76 3.17
C GLN A 132 -18.54 4.56 3.92
N ASN A 133 -17.61 3.81 3.34
CA ASN A 133 -16.33 3.52 3.94
C ASN A 133 -15.46 4.78 4.08
N ARG A 134 -15.52 5.72 3.13
CA ARG A 134 -14.87 7.04 3.26
C ARG A 134 -15.39 7.81 4.47
N ARG A 135 -16.72 7.87 4.67
CA ARG A 135 -17.31 8.55 5.84
C ARG A 135 -16.88 7.90 7.15
N ARG A 136 -16.85 6.57 7.20
CA ARG A 136 -16.34 5.84 8.37
C ARG A 136 -14.88 6.21 8.67
N PHE A 137 -14.01 6.16 7.67
CA PHE A 137 -12.61 6.52 7.83
C PHE A 137 -12.42 7.97 8.29
N GLN A 138 -13.16 8.91 7.70
CA GLN A 138 -13.11 10.32 8.09
C GLN A 138 -13.64 10.57 9.51
N GLY A 139 -14.70 9.86 9.92
CA GLY A 139 -15.22 9.95 11.28
C GLY A 139 -14.21 9.45 12.31
N ALA A 140 -13.57 8.31 12.05
CA ALA A 140 -12.51 7.78 12.89
C ALA A 140 -11.31 8.74 12.95
N ALA A 141 -10.83 9.21 11.79
CA ALA A 141 -9.70 10.13 11.70
C ALA A 141 -9.97 11.49 12.39
N GLY A 142 -11.20 12.01 12.29
CA GLY A 142 -11.60 13.24 12.97
C GLY A 142 -11.71 13.11 14.49
N SER A 143 -12.04 11.91 14.98
CA SER A 143 -12.08 11.59 16.42
C SER A 143 -10.67 11.53 17.02
N VAL A 144 -9.69 11.12 16.22
CA VAL A 144 -8.27 11.08 16.57
C VAL A 144 -7.60 12.36 16.05
N GLY A 145 -8.09 13.54 16.47
CA GLY A 145 -7.85 14.89 15.92
C GLY A 145 -6.40 15.36 15.62
N HIS A 146 -5.40 14.50 15.75
CA HIS A 146 -3.99 14.68 15.41
C HIS A 146 -3.52 13.93 14.15
N LEU A 147 -4.35 13.07 13.54
CA LEU A 147 -3.97 12.24 12.38
C LEU A 147 -3.64 13.05 11.11
N TRP A 148 -4.30 14.20 10.92
CA TRP A 148 -4.04 15.07 9.77
C TRP A 148 -2.78 15.93 9.94
N ASP A 149 -2.34 16.18 11.17
CA ASP A 149 -1.14 17.00 11.48
C ASP A 149 0.15 16.14 11.44
N TYR A 150 0.02 14.81 11.51
CA TYR A 150 1.13 13.85 11.35
C TYR A 150 1.63 13.71 9.91
N SER A 151 0.85 14.14 8.92
CA SER A 151 1.31 14.20 7.52
C SER A 151 2.55 15.10 7.33
N SER A 152 2.88 15.94 8.31
CA SER A 152 3.96 16.93 8.30
C SER A 152 5.04 16.74 9.35
N ARG A 153 4.92 15.77 10.27
CA ARG A 153 5.91 15.55 11.34
C ARG A 153 6.50 14.16 11.22
N GLU A 154 7.84 14.10 11.20
CA GLU A 154 8.57 12.85 11.37
C GLU A 154 8.12 12.18 12.67
N ALA A 155 8.05 10.85 12.68
CA ALA A 155 7.68 10.10 13.87
C ALA A 155 8.56 10.54 15.05
N PRO A 156 8.00 10.74 16.26
CA PRO A 156 8.77 11.18 17.41
C PRO A 156 9.96 10.25 17.62
N GLU A 157 11.17 10.79 17.63
CA GLU A 157 12.34 10.07 18.10
C GLU A 157 12.15 9.80 19.60
N GLU A 158 11.62 8.63 19.95
CA GLU A 158 11.68 8.17 21.33
C GLU A 158 13.14 7.89 21.69
N ASN A 159 13.68 8.73 22.57
CA ASN A 159 14.92 8.49 23.32
C ASN A 159 14.71 7.29 24.28
N GLY A 160 14.67 6.10 23.72
CA GLY A 160 14.41 4.84 24.42
C GLY A 160 14.29 3.74 23.39
N ARG A 161 15.30 2.88 23.31
CA ARG A 161 15.56 1.92 22.23
C ARG A 161 14.51 0.78 22.17
N LEU A 162 13.24 1.10 21.91
CA LEU A 162 12.29 0.12 21.43
C LEU A 162 12.71 -0.27 20.00
N PRO A 163 12.69 -1.57 19.65
CA PRO A 163 13.09 -2.00 18.32
C PRO A 163 12.14 -1.41 17.28
N VAL A 164 12.72 -0.76 16.27
CA VAL A 164 11.97 -0.24 15.12
C VAL A 164 11.15 -1.36 14.49
N ARG A 165 9.83 -1.13 14.35
CA ARG A 165 8.90 -2.08 13.76
C ARG A 165 8.69 -1.74 12.29
N TYR A 166 8.83 -2.74 11.42
CA TYR A 166 8.64 -2.58 9.98
C TYR A 166 7.38 -3.31 9.50
N ALA A 167 6.70 -2.66 8.55
CA ALA A 167 5.74 -3.27 7.64
C ALA A 167 6.28 -3.23 6.20
#